data_AF-A0A820XWC7-F1
#
_entry.id   AF-A0A820XWC7-F1
#
_cell.length_a   1.000
_cell.length_b   1.000
_cell.length_c   1.000
_cell.angle_alpha   90.00
_cell.angle_beta   90.00
_cell.angle_gamma   90.00
#
_symmetry.space_group_name_H-M   'P 1'
#
loop_
_entity.id
_entity.type
_entity.pdbx_description
1 polymer ?
#
loop_
_entity_poly.entity_id
_entity_poly.type
_entity_poly.pdbx_seq_one_letter_code
_entity_poly.pdbx_strand_id
1 'polypeptide(L)'
;MLALKWHDKNDVIILSTIHEPQMKNTERNSTTIQKSVSVIDYNFNIHMIDKADTQISLVECLRKTVKWYRKLFFHMLDLSVFNSYVHNKVNTVKKRKCVDYRLQLIHEVLQTYTVAKPTIGRPTLTDLSTRLTDRQFPSLVPETTNRQTRQRKCVVCAHTSRIPRKRTDSRYMCKDCDVALCVVGCFQKFHNLLHF
;
A
#
# COMPACT_ATOMS: atom_id res chain seq x y z
N MET A 1 1.69 24.84 43.05
CA MET A 1 2.14 25.29 41.71
C MET A 1 3.59 25.74 41.83
N LEU A 2 4.47 25.15 41.04
CA LEU A 2 5.91 25.38 41.04
C LEU A 2 6.29 26.18 39.79
N ALA A 3 7.06 27.25 39.96
CA ALA A 3 7.69 28.00 38.89
C ALA A 3 9.21 27.77 38.96
N LEU A 4 9.79 27.24 37.90
CA LEU A 4 11.22 26.95 37.79
C LEU A 4 11.83 27.76 36.67
N LYS A 5 13.04 28.26 36.92
CA LYS A 5 13.91 28.82 35.90
C LYS A 5 15.18 27.97 35.84
N TRP A 6 15.41 27.32 34.70
CA TRP A 6 16.61 26.54 34.43
C TRP A 6 17.42 27.24 33.34
N HIS A 7 18.71 27.48 33.59
CA HIS A 7 19.59 28.18 32.66
C HIS A 7 20.54 27.18 31.97
N ASP A 8 20.50 27.13 30.64
CA ASP A 8 21.48 26.41 29.80
C ASP A 8 22.31 27.41 28.99
N LYS A 9 22.11 27.49 27.67
CA LYS A 9 22.55 28.62 26.85
C LYS A 9 21.60 29.82 26.97
N ASN A 10 20.31 29.53 27.16
CA ASN A 10 19.24 30.49 27.35
C ASN A 10 18.41 30.06 28.57
N ASP A 11 17.66 31.00 29.11
CA ASP A 11 16.71 30.75 30.19
C ASP A 11 15.52 29.92 29.71
N VAL A 12 15.24 28.83 30.42
CA VAL A 12 14.04 28.01 30.25
C VAL A 12 13.19 28.16 31.50
N ILE A 13 11.99 28.73 31.32
CA ILE A 13 11.02 28.92 32.41
C ILE A 13 9.94 27.85 32.26
N ILE A 14 9.70 27.08 33.32
CA ILE A 14 8.68 26.04 33.38
C ILE A 14 7.73 26.30 34.54
N LEU A 15 6.44 26.13 34.27
CA LEU A 15 5.40 26.06 35.28
C LEU A 15 4.95 24.61 35.41
N SER A 16 4.86 24.11 36.63
CA SER A 16 4.35 22.77 36.89
C SER A 16 3.47 22.69 38.12
N THR A 17 2.46 21.84 38.07
CA THR A 17 1.57 21.54 39.20
C THR A 17 1.88 20.22 39.88
N ILE A 18 2.69 19.36 39.25
CA ILE A 18 2.91 17.96 39.68
C ILE A 18 4.35 17.67 40.13
N HIS A 19 5.32 18.47 39.69
CA HIS A 19 6.73 18.23 40.00
C HIS A 19 7.18 19.02 41.22
N GLU A 20 8.15 18.46 41.94
CA GLU A 20 8.94 19.12 42.98
C GLU A 20 10.20 19.79 42.37
N PRO A 21 10.83 20.75 43.07
CA PRO A 21 12.06 21.41 42.62
C PRO A 21 13.29 20.49 42.74
N GLN A 22 13.27 19.38 42.02
CA GLN A 22 14.31 18.37 42.00
C GLN A 22 15.13 18.46 40.72
N MET A 23 16.43 18.22 40.85
CA MET A 23 17.41 18.25 39.77
C MET A 23 17.99 16.85 39.56
N LYS A 24 18.09 16.41 38.30
CA LYS A 24 18.56 15.09 37.90
C LYS A 24 19.70 15.20 36.89
N ASN A 25 20.71 14.36 37.07
CA ASN A 25 21.82 14.22 36.13
C ASN A 25 21.32 13.55 34.85
N THR A 26 21.60 14.16 33.70
CA THR A 26 21.29 13.64 32.37
C THR A 26 22.53 13.77 31.49
N GLU A 27 22.78 12.78 30.64
CA GLU A 27 23.88 12.87 29.68
C GLU A 27 23.47 13.63 28.42
N ARG A 28 24.34 14.53 27.95
CA ARG A 28 24.26 15.19 26.66
C ARG A 28 25.64 15.20 26.04
N ASN A 29 25.81 14.57 24.87
CA ASN A 29 27.09 14.47 24.15
C ASN A 29 28.24 14.02 25.07
N SER A 30 28.03 12.92 25.82
CA SER A 30 29.00 12.36 26.77
C SER A 30 29.38 13.28 27.95
N THR A 31 28.64 14.38 28.15
CA THR A 31 28.80 15.28 29.29
C THR A 31 27.61 15.14 30.22
N THR A 32 27.86 15.02 31.52
CA THR A 32 26.80 15.00 32.54
C THR A 32 26.33 16.42 32.79
N ILE A 33 25.03 16.68 32.59
CA ILE A 33 24.39 17.98 32.83
C ILE A 33 23.26 17.79 33.83
N GLN A 34 23.13 18.74 34.76
CA GLN A 34 22.04 18.75 35.72
C GLN A 34 20.85 19.52 35.15
N LYS A 35 19.69 18.85 35.07
CA LYS A 35 18.43 19.43 34.58
C LYS A 35 17.32 19.21 35.60
N SER A 36 16.34 20.12 35.67
CA SER A 36 15.18 19.86 36.53
C SER A 36 14.38 18.68 35.99
N VAL A 37 13.79 17.90 36.88
CA VAL A 37 12.95 16.74 36.50
C VAL A 37 11.82 17.20 35.58
N SER A 38 11.21 18.36 35.86
CA SER A 38 10.15 18.93 35.01
C SER A 38 10.60 19.22 33.57
N VAL A 39 11.84 19.71 33.37
CA VAL A 39 12.39 19.95 32.03
C VAL A 39 12.62 18.62 31.30
N ILE A 40 13.09 17.59 32.01
CA ILE A 40 13.34 16.28 31.43
C ILE A 40 12.01 15.65 30.95
N ASP A 41 11.01 15.63 31.82
CA ASP A 41 9.72 15.02 31.52
C ASP A 41 8.98 15.77 30.42
N TYR A 42 9.04 17.12 30.42
CA TYR A 42 8.52 17.92 29.32
C TYR A 42 9.16 17.53 27.98
N ASN A 43 10.50 17.53 27.92
CA ASN A 43 11.21 17.20 26.69
C ASN A 43 10.93 15.76 26.23
N PHE A 44 10.83 14.82 27.16
CA PHE A 44 10.47 13.44 26.86
C PHE A 44 9.10 13.35 26.20
N ASN A 45 8.09 14.00 26.77
CA ASN A 45 6.72 13.95 26.26
C ASN A 45 6.59 14.63 24.89
N ILE A 46 7.17 15.82 24.71
CA ILE A 46 7.19 16.50 23.40
C ILE A 46 7.88 15.62 22.35
N HIS A 47 9.02 15.02 22.70
CA HIS A 47 9.75 14.15 21.80
C HIS A 47 8.97 12.88 21.41
N MET A 48 8.09 12.37 22.28
CA MET A 48 7.22 11.24 21.93
C MET A 48 6.13 11.62 20.92
N ILE A 49 5.60 12.84 21.00
CA ILE A 49 4.66 13.38 20.02
C ILE A 49 5.36 13.50 18.66
N ASP A 50 6.54 14.13 18.63
CA ASP A 50 7.33 14.29 17.40
C ASP A 50 7.66 12.95 16.73
N LYS A 51 7.93 11.90 17.53
CA LYS A 51 8.15 10.55 17.03
C LYS A 51 6.92 9.97 16.36
N ALA A 52 5.74 10.14 16.95
CA ALA A 52 4.48 9.68 16.36
C ALA A 52 4.22 10.40 15.04
N ASP A 53 4.37 11.73 15.02
CA ASP A 53 4.20 12.55 13.81
C ASP A 53 5.20 12.16 12.71
N THR A 54 6.46 11.92 13.09
CA THR A 54 7.49 11.43 12.16
C THR A 54 7.08 10.08 11.57
N GLN A 55 6.62 9.13 12.40
CA GLN A 55 6.19 7.82 11.90
C GLN A 55 5.00 7.91 10.94
N ILE A 56 4.03 8.79 11.21
CA ILE A 56 2.87 9.01 10.34
C ILE A 56 3.32 9.66 9.01
N SER A 57 4.18 10.68 9.08
CA SER A 57 4.67 11.38 7.88
C SER A 57 5.43 10.48 6.90
N LEU A 58 6.17 9.48 7.40
CA LEU A 58 6.90 8.51 6.57
C LEU A 58 6.00 7.62 5.72
N VAL A 59 4.74 7.47 6.11
CA VAL A 59 3.78 6.59 5.45
C VAL A 59 2.54 7.34 4.94
N GLU A 60 2.55 8.67 4.87
CA GLU A 60 1.36 9.47 4.57
C GLU A 60 0.66 9.06 3.25
N CYS A 61 -0.66 8.88 3.30
CA CYS A 61 -1.51 8.61 2.13
C CYS A 61 -1.86 9.87 1.33
N LEU A 62 -1.58 11.03 1.89
CA LEU A 62 -2.02 12.32 1.37
C LEU A 62 -1.39 12.60 -0.01
N ARG A 63 -2.24 13.00 -0.96
CA ARG A 63 -1.83 13.42 -2.31
C ARG A 63 -2.12 14.91 -2.49
N LYS A 64 -1.43 15.53 -3.46
CA LYS A 64 -1.71 16.93 -3.84
C LYS A 64 -3.20 17.09 -4.15
N THR A 65 -3.86 17.95 -3.40
CA THR A 65 -5.30 18.21 -3.54
C THR A 65 -5.62 19.64 -3.16
N VAL A 66 -6.52 20.26 -3.92
CA VAL A 66 -7.01 21.63 -3.70
C VAL A 66 -8.06 21.67 -2.58
N LYS A 67 -8.73 20.54 -2.32
CA LYS A 67 -9.85 20.45 -1.36
C LYS A 67 -9.33 20.11 0.04
N TRP A 68 -9.37 21.08 0.96
CA TRP A 68 -8.80 20.95 2.31
C TRP A 68 -9.37 19.77 3.12
N TYR A 69 -10.67 19.48 3.01
CA TYR A 69 -11.31 18.40 3.78
C TYR A 69 -10.75 17.02 3.43
N ARG A 70 -10.24 16.84 2.20
CA ARG A 70 -9.58 15.58 1.80
C ARG A 70 -8.27 15.39 2.57
N LYS A 71 -7.54 16.47 2.83
CA LYS A 71 -6.32 16.42 3.64
C LYS A 71 -6.65 15.93 5.06
N LEU A 72 -7.68 16.51 5.67
CA LEU A 72 -8.14 16.11 6.99
C LEU A 72 -8.55 14.62 7.03
N PHE A 73 -9.33 14.18 6.05
CA PHE A 73 -9.75 12.78 5.96
C PHE A 73 -8.57 11.81 5.85
N PHE A 74 -7.62 12.06 4.94
CA PHE A 74 -6.46 11.18 4.79
C PHE A 74 -5.56 11.18 6.03
N HIS A 75 -5.38 12.33 6.67
CA HIS A 75 -4.64 12.41 7.92
C HIS A 75 -5.32 11.61 9.05
N MET A 76 -6.64 11.73 9.21
CA MET A 76 -7.40 10.92 10.17
C MET A 76 -7.31 9.42 9.86
N LEU A 77 -7.32 9.04 8.58
CA LEU A 77 -7.13 7.65 8.16
C LEU A 77 -5.75 7.14 8.53
N ASP A 78 -4.68 7.88 8.24
CA ASP A 78 -3.32 7.50 8.59
C ASP A 78 -3.14 7.39 10.12
N LEU A 79 -3.72 8.32 10.89
CA LEU A 79 -3.73 8.28 12.35
C LEU A 79 -4.49 7.05 12.88
N SER A 80 -5.64 6.70 12.28
CA SER A 80 -6.40 5.51 12.66
C SER A 80 -5.63 4.21 12.43
N VAL A 81 -4.92 4.12 11.30
CA VAL A 81 -4.06 2.97 10.98
C VAL A 81 -2.89 2.90 11.96
N PHE A 82 -2.25 4.03 12.27
CA PHE A 82 -1.18 4.10 13.26
C PHE A 82 -1.65 3.67 14.65
N ASN A 83 -2.81 4.15 15.10
CA ASN A 83 -3.39 3.75 16.39
C ASN A 83 -3.70 2.24 16.43
N SER A 84 -4.23 1.68 15.34
CA SER A 84 -4.45 0.23 15.23
C SER A 84 -3.14 -0.57 15.30
N TYR A 85 -2.06 -0.05 14.70
CA TYR A 85 -0.72 -0.64 14.79
C TYR A 85 -0.19 -0.62 16.22
N VAL A 86 -0.31 0.52 16.92
CA VAL A 86 0.10 0.65 18.33
C VAL A 86 -0.67 -0.34 19.20
N HIS A 87 -1.98 -0.44 19.00
CA HIS A 87 -2.82 -1.41 19.72
C HIS A 87 -2.41 -2.85 19.45
N ASN A 88 -2.17 -3.21 18.18
CA ASN A 88 -1.67 -4.53 17.79
C ASN A 88 -0.32 -4.86 18.45
N LYS A 89 0.59 -3.88 18.51
CA LYS A 89 1.92 -4.00 19.10
C LYS A 89 1.88 -4.23 20.61
N VAL A 90 0.90 -3.67 21.32
CA VAL A 90 0.70 -3.88 22.76
C VAL A 90 0.15 -5.29 23.04
N ASN A 91 -0.75 -5.78 22.20
CA ASN A 91 -1.45 -7.05 22.43
C ASN A 91 -0.73 -8.28 21.85
N THR A 92 0.27 -8.10 20.99
CA THR A 92 0.91 -9.20 20.25
C THR A 92 2.36 -9.40 20.67
N VAL A 93 2.76 -10.64 20.95
CA VAL A 93 4.16 -11.00 21.27
C VAL A 93 5.10 -10.78 20.07
N LYS A 94 4.58 -10.99 18.85
CA LYS A 94 5.31 -10.77 17.59
C LYS A 94 5.38 -9.27 17.26
N LYS A 95 6.52 -8.66 17.54
CA LYS A 95 6.80 -7.27 17.16
C LYS A 95 6.97 -7.17 15.64
N ARG A 96 6.06 -6.44 15.00
CA ARG A 96 6.13 -6.11 13.56
C ARG A 96 6.51 -4.65 13.37
N LYS A 97 7.18 -4.33 12.26
CA LYS A 97 7.39 -2.93 11.86
C LYS A 97 6.07 -2.33 11.37
N CYS A 98 5.92 -1.02 11.52
CA CYS A 98 4.71 -0.30 11.08
C CYS A 98 4.41 -0.52 9.58
N VAL A 99 5.47 -0.54 8.75
CA VAL A 99 5.35 -0.78 7.30
C VAL A 99 4.78 -2.17 7.00
N ASP A 100 5.28 -3.21 7.66
CA ASP A 100 4.83 -4.60 7.45
C ASP A 100 3.36 -4.76 7.85
N TYR A 101 2.97 -4.16 8.98
CA TYR A 101 1.58 -4.15 9.43
C TYR A 101 0.66 -3.47 8.41
N ARG A 102 1.08 -2.33 7.86
CA ARG A 102 0.31 -1.60 6.86
C ARG A 102 0.18 -2.34 5.54
N LEU A 103 1.25 -3.00 5.08
CA LEU A 103 1.19 -3.84 3.88
C LEU A 103 0.19 -4.99 4.06
N GLN A 104 0.20 -5.66 5.22
CA GLN A 104 -0.78 -6.69 5.51
C GLN A 104 -2.22 -6.13 5.49
N LEU A 105 -2.46 -4.99 6.13
CA LEU A 105 -3.76 -4.32 6.11
C LEU A 105 -4.23 -4.04 4.67
N ILE A 106 -3.33 -3.55 3.81
CA ILE A 106 -3.63 -3.30 2.39
C ILE A 106 -4.02 -4.60 1.69
N HIS A 107 -3.27 -5.69 1.89
CA HIS A 107 -3.60 -6.98 1.30
C HIS A 107 -4.97 -7.50 1.75
N GLU A 108 -5.30 -7.41 3.04
CA GLU A 108 -6.59 -7.84 3.59
C GLU A 108 -7.76 -7.01 3.02
N VAL A 109 -7.59 -5.69 2.95
CA VAL A 109 -8.60 -4.79 2.35
C VAL A 109 -8.80 -5.11 0.87
N LEU A 110 -7.71 -5.31 0.11
CA LEU A 110 -7.80 -5.67 -1.29
C LEU A 110 -8.53 -7.02 -1.45
N GLN A 111 -8.15 -8.06 -0.72
CA GLN A 111 -8.81 -9.36 -0.80
C GLN A 111 -10.30 -9.31 -0.46
N THR A 112 -10.68 -8.50 0.54
CA THR A 112 -12.08 -8.42 1.01
C THR A 112 -12.98 -7.63 0.05
N TYR A 113 -12.46 -6.55 -0.54
CA TYR A 113 -13.28 -5.57 -1.26
C TYR A 113 -12.99 -5.49 -2.76
N THR A 114 -12.00 -6.21 -3.30
CA THR A 114 -11.84 -6.34 -4.75
C THR A 114 -12.87 -7.30 -5.32
N VAL A 115 -14.05 -6.76 -5.59
CA VAL A 115 -14.99 -7.40 -6.52
C VAL A 115 -14.40 -7.28 -7.91
N ALA A 116 -14.27 -8.39 -8.64
CA ALA A 116 -13.94 -8.39 -10.05
C ALA A 116 -14.97 -7.50 -10.77
N LYS A 117 -14.58 -6.26 -11.10
CA LYS A 117 -15.43 -5.39 -11.90
C LYS A 117 -15.50 -6.00 -13.29
N PRO A 118 -16.68 -6.31 -13.85
CA PRO A 118 -16.77 -6.61 -15.27
C PRO A 118 -16.25 -5.38 -16.02
N THR A 119 -15.18 -5.56 -16.78
CA THR A 119 -14.48 -4.49 -17.50
C THR A 119 -15.39 -3.95 -18.59
N ILE A 120 -16.26 -2.99 -18.28
CA ILE A 120 -17.00 -2.22 -19.28
C ILE A 120 -16.02 -1.17 -19.82
N GLY A 121 -15.23 -1.54 -20.83
CA GLY A 121 -14.27 -0.65 -21.48
C GLY A 121 -13.05 -1.35 -22.09
N ARG A 122 -12.20 -0.56 -22.76
CA ARG A 122 -10.95 -1.02 -23.40
C ARG A 122 -10.08 -1.77 -22.37
N PRO A 123 -9.60 -2.99 -22.67
CA PRO A 123 -8.78 -3.74 -21.73
C PRO A 123 -7.54 -2.93 -21.33
N THR A 124 -7.36 -2.74 -20.04
CA THR A 124 -6.13 -2.14 -19.51
C THR A 124 -5.10 -3.26 -19.40
N LEU A 125 -3.86 -3.02 -19.85
CA LEU A 125 -2.73 -3.96 -19.79
C LEU A 125 -2.31 -4.34 -18.34
N THR A 126 -3.10 -4.02 -17.33
CA THR A 126 -2.86 -4.38 -15.93
C THR A 126 -3.17 -5.85 -15.62
N ASP A 127 -3.87 -6.56 -16.51
CA ASP A 127 -4.15 -8.01 -16.39
C ASP A 127 -2.97 -8.90 -16.83
N LEU A 128 -1.77 -8.32 -16.97
CA LEU A 128 -0.59 -9.05 -17.42
C LEU A 128 -0.01 -10.01 -16.38
N SER A 129 -0.26 -9.79 -15.08
CA SER A 129 0.37 -10.60 -14.02
C SER A 129 -0.24 -12.01 -13.90
N THR A 130 -1.56 -12.12 -14.02
CA THR A 130 -2.35 -13.36 -13.96
C THR A 130 -2.16 -14.23 -15.20
N ARG A 131 -2.07 -13.59 -16.38
CA ARG A 131 -1.84 -14.30 -17.65
C ARG A 131 -0.50 -15.04 -17.74
N LEU A 132 0.55 -14.53 -17.08
CA LEU A 132 1.92 -15.05 -17.17
C LEU A 132 2.26 -16.08 -16.08
N THR A 133 1.38 -16.28 -15.10
CA THR A 133 1.66 -17.09 -13.90
C THR A 133 0.82 -18.35 -13.78
N ASP A 134 -0.35 -18.41 -14.42
CA ASP A 134 -1.26 -19.55 -14.27
C ASP A 134 -1.10 -20.62 -15.36
N ARG A 135 -1.48 -21.87 -15.06
CA ARG A 135 -1.50 -22.98 -16.03
C ARG A 135 -2.82 -22.95 -16.80
N GLN A 136 -2.96 -22.01 -17.74
CA GLN A 136 -4.17 -21.94 -18.56
C GLN A 136 -4.19 -23.03 -19.63
N PHE A 137 -5.34 -23.68 -19.81
CA PHE A 137 -5.55 -24.71 -20.83
C PHE A 137 -6.47 -24.22 -21.97
N PRO A 138 -6.22 -24.62 -23.22
CA PRO A 138 -7.13 -24.32 -24.33
C PRO A 138 -8.51 -24.93 -24.07
N SER A 139 -9.55 -24.13 -24.31
CA SER A 139 -10.95 -24.57 -24.24
C SER A 139 -11.69 -24.20 -25.52
N LEU A 140 -12.80 -24.87 -25.83
CA LEU A 140 -13.61 -24.52 -27.00
C LEU A 140 -14.41 -23.24 -26.75
N VAL A 141 -14.56 -22.42 -27.79
CA VAL A 141 -15.43 -21.24 -27.75
C VAL A 141 -16.87 -21.70 -27.50
N PRO A 142 -17.58 -21.16 -26.49
CA PRO A 142 -18.92 -21.62 -26.13
C PRO A 142 -19.93 -21.34 -27.24
N GLU A 143 -20.84 -22.29 -27.43
CA GLU A 143 -21.94 -22.17 -28.38
C GLU A 143 -22.96 -21.14 -27.87
N THR A 144 -23.46 -20.30 -28.77
CA THR A 144 -24.58 -19.39 -28.50
C THR A 144 -25.76 -19.85 -29.34
N THR A 145 -26.98 -19.62 -28.85
CA THR A 145 -28.28 -20.15 -29.32
C THR A 145 -28.56 -20.09 -30.84
N ASN A 146 -27.73 -19.40 -31.63
CA ASN A 146 -27.92 -19.25 -33.07
C ASN A 146 -26.78 -19.77 -33.97
N ARG A 147 -25.67 -20.35 -33.47
CA ARG A 147 -24.62 -20.98 -34.31
C ARG A 147 -23.85 -22.11 -33.58
N GLN A 148 -23.86 -23.31 -34.16
CA GLN A 148 -23.24 -24.54 -33.62
C GLN A 148 -21.70 -24.55 -33.60
N THR A 149 -21.00 -23.74 -34.42
CA THR A 149 -19.52 -23.67 -34.37
C THR A 149 -19.04 -22.25 -34.54
N ARG A 150 -18.94 -21.50 -33.44
CA ARG A 150 -18.44 -20.12 -33.48
C ARG A 150 -16.91 -20.11 -33.41
N GLN A 151 -16.27 -19.56 -34.43
CA GLN A 151 -14.84 -19.24 -34.40
C GLN A 151 -14.67 -17.76 -34.06
N ARG A 152 -13.69 -17.43 -33.21
CA ARG A 152 -13.35 -16.05 -32.81
C ARG A 152 -11.95 -15.71 -33.37
N LYS A 153 -11.74 -14.46 -33.73
CA LYS A 153 -10.44 -13.99 -34.27
C LYS A 153 -9.32 -14.22 -33.26
N CYS A 154 -8.21 -14.79 -33.71
CA CYS A 154 -7.01 -14.96 -32.88
C CYS A 154 -6.39 -13.59 -32.55
N VAL A 155 -6.29 -13.26 -31.27
CA VAL A 155 -5.75 -11.97 -30.81
C VAL A 155 -4.29 -11.79 -31.21
N VAL A 156 -3.48 -12.85 -31.06
CA VAL A 156 -2.04 -12.81 -31.41
C VAL A 156 -1.83 -12.57 -32.90
N CYS A 157 -2.54 -13.30 -33.76
CA CYS A 157 -2.37 -13.13 -35.22
C CYS A 157 -2.90 -11.79 -35.74
N ALA A 158 -3.90 -11.21 -35.07
CA ALA A 158 -4.46 -9.91 -35.42
C ALA A 158 -3.56 -8.74 -34.98
N HIS A 159 -2.88 -8.87 -33.83
CA HIS A 159 -2.14 -7.78 -33.20
C HIS A 159 -0.62 -7.94 -33.19
N THR A 160 -0.08 -9.05 -33.70
CA THR A 160 1.37 -9.25 -33.75
C THR A 160 2.08 -8.19 -34.59
N SER A 161 3.24 -7.77 -34.12
CA SER A 161 4.19 -6.92 -34.84
C SER A 161 5.42 -7.69 -35.34
N ARG A 162 5.53 -8.98 -34.99
CA ARG A 162 6.72 -9.83 -35.27
C ARG A 162 6.56 -10.70 -36.51
N ILE A 163 5.33 -10.96 -36.93
CA ILE A 163 4.97 -11.81 -38.08
C ILE A 163 3.99 -11.01 -38.95
N PRO A 164 3.95 -11.19 -40.28
CA PRO A 164 2.88 -10.63 -41.10
C PRO A 164 1.51 -10.98 -40.53
N ARG A 165 0.68 -9.94 -40.34
CA ARG A 165 -0.65 -10.08 -39.75
C ARG A 165 -1.48 -11.02 -40.61
N LYS A 166 -2.05 -12.04 -39.97
CA LYS A 166 -2.91 -13.02 -40.63
C LYS A 166 -4.28 -13.01 -39.97
N ARG A 167 -5.33 -12.85 -40.77
CA ARG A 167 -6.70 -13.07 -40.30
C ARG A 167 -6.91 -14.58 -40.11
N THR A 168 -6.84 -15.02 -38.87
CA THR A 168 -7.10 -16.41 -38.47
C THR A 168 -8.20 -16.42 -37.43
N ASP A 169 -9.19 -17.27 -37.65
CA ASP A 169 -10.26 -17.52 -36.70
C ASP A 169 -9.96 -18.85 -35.99
N SER A 170 -10.07 -18.86 -34.66
CA SER A 170 -9.79 -20.02 -33.81
C SER A 170 -11.09 -20.55 -33.19
N ARG A 171 -11.18 -21.89 -33.11
CA ARG A 171 -12.20 -22.61 -32.33
C ARG A 171 -11.88 -22.65 -30.84
N TYR A 172 -10.66 -22.26 -30.47
CA TYR A 172 -10.14 -22.38 -29.12
C TYR A 172 -9.94 -21.01 -28.48
N MET A 173 -10.21 -20.94 -27.19
CA MET A 173 -10.06 -19.77 -26.34
C MET A 173 -9.47 -20.14 -24.98
N CYS A 174 -8.82 -19.16 -24.36
CA CYS A 174 -8.50 -19.18 -22.94
C CYS A 174 -9.74 -18.71 -22.17
N LYS A 175 -10.30 -19.55 -21.29
CA LYS A 175 -11.46 -19.20 -20.46
C LYS A 175 -11.13 -18.09 -19.46
N ASP A 176 -9.96 -18.18 -18.83
CA ASP A 176 -9.55 -17.25 -17.78
C ASP A 176 -9.27 -15.85 -18.33
N CYS A 177 -8.75 -15.75 -19.56
CA CYS A 177 -8.48 -14.48 -20.23
C CYS A 177 -9.57 -14.02 -21.22
N ASP A 178 -10.63 -14.82 -21.43
CA ASP A 178 -11.69 -14.62 -22.43
C ASP A 178 -11.21 -14.18 -23.84
N VAL A 179 -10.09 -14.77 -24.30
CA VAL A 179 -9.51 -14.49 -25.63
C VAL A 179 -9.40 -15.73 -26.49
N ALA A 180 -9.69 -15.57 -27.77
CA ALA A 180 -9.49 -16.63 -28.75
C ALA A 180 -8.05 -16.64 -29.28
N LEU A 181 -7.46 -17.84 -29.32
CA LEU A 181 -6.05 -18.06 -29.64
C LEU A 181 -5.92 -19.34 -30.47
N CYS A 182 -5.02 -19.35 -31.45
CA CYS A 182 -4.64 -20.60 -32.12
C CYS A 182 -3.95 -21.53 -31.11
N VAL A 183 -4.34 -22.80 -31.09
CA VAL A 183 -3.78 -23.82 -30.17
C VAL A 183 -2.27 -23.93 -30.36
N VAL A 184 -1.82 -23.97 -31.61
CA VAL A 184 -0.41 -24.08 -31.95
C VAL A 184 0.22 -22.69 -32.00
N GLY A 185 1.26 -22.48 -31.18
CA GLY A 185 2.11 -21.30 -31.19
C GLY A 185 1.52 -20.03 -30.56
N CYS A 186 0.29 -19.63 -30.91
CA CYS A 186 -0.31 -18.39 -30.38
C CYS A 186 -0.69 -18.50 -28.91
N PHE A 187 -1.17 -19.65 -28.47
CA PHE A 187 -1.51 -19.88 -27.06
C PHE A 187 -0.30 -19.69 -26.15
N GLN A 188 0.81 -20.35 -26.48
CA GLN A 188 2.08 -20.22 -25.74
C GLN A 188 2.64 -18.80 -25.80
N LYS A 189 2.65 -18.16 -26.98
CA LYS A 189 3.14 -16.77 -27.12
C LYS A 189 2.30 -15.80 -26.31
N PHE A 190 0.99 -16.02 -26.23
CA PHE A 190 0.14 -15.20 -25.40
C PHE A 190 0.56 -15.40 -23.93
N HIS A 191 0.56 -16.62 -23.40
CA HIS A 191 0.81 -16.83 -21.98
C HIS A 191 2.28 -16.64 -21.52
N ASN A 192 3.25 -16.54 -22.44
CA ASN A 192 4.68 -16.42 -22.06
C ASN A 192 5.35 -15.10 -22.45
N LEU A 193 4.73 -14.26 -23.29
CA LEU A 193 5.34 -13.01 -23.76
C LEU A 193 4.49 -11.79 -23.41
N LEU A 194 5.14 -10.78 -22.82
CA LEU A 194 4.59 -9.43 -22.63
C LEU A 194 4.22 -8.76 -23.96
N HIS A 195 5.02 -9.02 -25.01
CA HIS A 195 4.85 -8.47 -26.35
C HIS A 195 4.93 -9.58 -27.40
N PHE A 196 3.89 -9.70 -28.22
CA PHE A 196 3.71 -10.76 -29.23
C PHE A 196 3.39 -10.19 -30.61
#